data_AF-A0A256WMM4-F1
#
_entry.id   AF-A0A256WMM4-F1
#
_cell.length_a   1.000
_cell.length_b   1.000
_cell.length_c   1.000
_cell.angle_alpha   90.00
_cell.angle_beta   90.00
_cell.angle_gamma   90.00
#
_symmetry.space_group_name_H-M   'P 1'
#
loop_
_entity.id
_entity.type
_entity.pdbx_description
1 polymer ?
#
loop_
_entity_poly.entity_id
_entity_poly.type
_entity_poly.pdbx_seq_one_letter_code
_entity_poly.pdbx_strand_id
1 'polypeptide(L)'
;MTDNSSLSYPQKLSSSDFPKERKRKRRKKNGLFNKIHRQYKSWKEERDWKKSQKRRKEKTILAKIWRFLLAPFYDYLEDREIERERKKLIQKEGRPSFFESLKLLYQENRAANKQKKLLDRELRKSLSFVLEEDKRVFSFKEEIAHIKDTWKTLPWNKSREIENMILNTLVITFAFSFNYLLLQAAKFLTASFYRIPGRWENGRIIFPIPDPSPLWTYSSVISIYIAGPVFLFIVGVFFFWRYNKTKKKDSLQALSYLWLYLMAFIMFFGTFLAGSITDRGFGYVMGWLFIPKYIEVPFDIFFILMLWMIGFSSGKRFMSLAPSYKFYSNTLPQVFIKLLYIYIPVLLSISILLLIGFNNRDFTIQVVYLSIIGMLTPTLRFIPEKMPNYDQK
;
A
#
# COMPACT_ATOMS: atom_id res chain seq x y z
N MET A 1 -63.94 -23.29 -14.97
CA MET A 1 -63.96 -23.68 -16.39
C MET A 1 -63.71 -22.43 -17.22
N THR A 2 -62.47 -22.21 -17.63
CA THR A 2 -62.10 -21.15 -18.59
C THR A 2 -61.00 -21.71 -19.47
N ASP A 3 -61.38 -22.07 -20.69
CA ASP A 3 -60.54 -22.63 -21.73
C ASP A 3 -59.65 -21.54 -22.33
N ASN A 4 -58.34 -21.63 -22.09
CA ASN A 4 -57.31 -20.83 -22.75
C ASN A 4 -56.52 -21.76 -23.68
N SER A 5 -57.10 -22.09 -24.84
CA SER A 5 -56.45 -22.87 -25.88
C SER A 5 -56.65 -22.20 -27.25
N SER A 6 -55.68 -21.36 -27.65
CA SER A 6 -55.31 -21.11 -29.06
C SER A 6 -54.27 -19.99 -29.21
N LEU A 7 -53.07 -20.20 -28.65
CA LEU A 7 -51.89 -19.48 -29.16
C LEU A 7 -51.30 -20.32 -30.29
N SER A 8 -51.62 -19.94 -31.52
CA SER A 8 -51.05 -20.51 -32.74
C SER A 8 -49.54 -20.27 -32.75
N TYR A 9 -48.78 -21.35 -32.87
CA TYR A 9 -47.32 -21.29 -32.96
C TYR A 9 -46.92 -20.50 -34.21
N PRO A 10 -45.98 -19.54 -34.12
CA PRO A 10 -45.49 -18.83 -35.29
C PRO A 10 -44.82 -19.82 -36.24
N GLN A 11 -45.32 -19.89 -37.47
CA GLN A 11 -44.73 -20.65 -38.56
C GLN A 11 -43.24 -20.28 -38.69
N LYS A 12 -42.37 -21.29 -38.52
CA LYS A 12 -40.93 -21.15 -38.72
C LYS A 12 -40.68 -20.81 -40.20
N LEU A 13 -40.49 -19.52 -40.49
CA LEU A 13 -40.04 -19.03 -41.80
C LEU A 13 -38.78 -19.79 -42.22
N SER A 14 -38.87 -20.47 -43.36
CA SER A 14 -37.78 -21.26 -43.91
C SER A 14 -36.66 -20.34 -44.39
N SER A 15 -35.41 -20.78 -44.21
CA SER A 15 -34.22 -20.03 -44.66
C SER A 15 -34.15 -19.81 -46.19
N SER A 16 -35.06 -20.44 -46.95
CA SER A 16 -35.29 -20.23 -48.38
C SER A 16 -35.92 -18.88 -48.71
N ASP A 17 -36.69 -18.29 -47.79
CA ASP A 17 -37.63 -17.21 -48.11
C ASP A 17 -37.00 -15.81 -48.04
N PHE A 18 -35.71 -15.75 -47.66
CA PHE A 18 -34.97 -14.50 -47.58
C PHE A 18 -34.37 -14.11 -48.94
N PRO A 19 -34.61 -12.88 -49.44
CA PRO A 19 -34.14 -12.42 -50.75
C PRO A 19 -32.62 -12.53 -50.88
N LYS A 20 -32.15 -12.98 -52.06
CA LYS A 20 -30.74 -13.29 -52.38
C LYS A 20 -29.76 -12.15 -52.02
N GLU A 21 -30.21 -10.90 -51.99
CA GLU A 21 -29.41 -9.73 -51.55
C GLU A 21 -29.02 -9.74 -50.06
N ARG A 22 -29.88 -10.22 -49.15
CA ARG A 22 -29.54 -10.30 -47.71
C ARG A 22 -28.46 -11.36 -47.45
N LYS A 23 -28.42 -12.44 -48.25
CA LYS A 23 -27.37 -13.47 -48.17
C LYS A 23 -26.00 -12.93 -48.60
N ARG A 24 -25.94 -12.00 -49.57
CA ARG A 24 -24.69 -11.37 -50.03
C ARG A 24 -24.11 -10.37 -49.02
N LYS A 25 -24.95 -9.56 -48.36
CA LYS A 25 -24.52 -8.65 -47.27
C LYS A 25 -24.05 -9.40 -46.01
N ARG A 26 -24.68 -10.52 -45.64
CA ARG A 26 -24.20 -11.38 -44.53
C ARG A 26 -22.83 -12.01 -44.82
N ARG A 27 -22.58 -12.48 -46.05
CA ARG A 27 -21.25 -13.02 -46.43
C ARG A 27 -20.12 -11.99 -46.32
N LYS A 28 -20.34 -10.74 -46.75
CA LYS A 28 -19.33 -9.66 -46.59
C LYS A 28 -19.12 -9.27 -45.12
N LYS A 29 -20.17 -9.22 -44.30
CA LYS A 29 -20.08 -8.88 -42.87
C LYS A 29 -19.33 -9.95 -42.07
N ASN A 30 -19.52 -11.23 -42.40
CA ASN A 30 -18.78 -12.35 -41.80
C ASN A 30 -17.29 -12.32 -42.17
N GLY A 31 -16.93 -11.87 -43.38
CA GLY A 31 -15.53 -11.71 -43.79
C GLY A 31 -14.79 -10.66 -42.96
N LEU A 32 -15.41 -9.49 -42.72
CA LEU A 32 -14.82 -8.42 -41.92
C LEU A 32 -14.67 -8.84 -40.45
N PHE A 33 -15.70 -9.49 -39.88
CA PHE A 33 -15.67 -9.97 -38.51
C PHE A 33 -14.60 -11.05 -38.30
N ASN A 34 -14.47 -11.99 -39.23
CA ASN A 34 -13.42 -13.00 -39.19
C ASN A 34 -12.01 -12.40 -39.32
N LYS A 35 -11.85 -11.32 -40.10
CA LYS A 35 -10.57 -10.60 -40.23
C LYS A 35 -10.20 -9.89 -38.92
N ILE A 36 -11.14 -9.18 -38.29
CA ILE A 36 -10.93 -8.53 -36.99
C ILE A 36 -10.64 -9.56 -35.90
N HIS A 37 -11.36 -10.68 -35.91
CA HIS A 37 -11.15 -11.75 -34.92
C HIS A 37 -9.77 -12.40 -35.05
N ARG A 38 -9.29 -12.64 -36.28
CA ARG A 38 -7.92 -13.14 -36.51
C ARG A 38 -6.85 -12.15 -36.04
N GLN A 39 -7.01 -10.86 -36.35
CA GLN A 39 -6.07 -9.82 -35.89
C GLN A 39 -6.04 -9.71 -34.36
N TYR A 40 -7.20 -9.75 -33.72
CA TYR A 40 -7.29 -9.74 -32.27
C TYR A 40 -6.64 -10.99 -31.64
N LYS A 41 -6.86 -12.17 -32.24
CA LYS A 41 -6.23 -13.42 -31.78
C LYS A 41 -4.71 -13.35 -31.88
N SER A 42 -4.16 -12.90 -33.01
CA SER A 42 -2.71 -12.75 -33.17
C SER A 42 -2.12 -11.74 -32.19
N TRP A 43 -2.79 -10.61 -31.96
CA TRP A 43 -2.34 -9.62 -30.98
C TRP A 43 -2.36 -10.16 -29.55
N LYS A 44 -3.37 -10.97 -29.20
CA LYS A 44 -3.47 -11.61 -27.89
C LYS A 44 -2.36 -12.63 -27.67
N GLU A 45 -2.08 -13.47 -28.67
CA GLU A 45 -0.99 -14.46 -28.63
C GLU A 45 0.38 -13.79 -28.48
N GLU A 46 0.64 -12.70 -29.20
CA GLU A 46 1.88 -11.93 -29.08
C GLU A 46 2.03 -11.30 -27.68
N ARG A 47 0.93 -10.75 -27.15
CA ARG A 47 0.91 -10.15 -25.80
C ARG A 47 1.15 -11.19 -24.71
N ASP A 48 0.56 -12.37 -24.84
CA ASP A 48 0.71 -13.46 -23.87
C ASP A 48 2.11 -14.07 -23.96
N TRP A 49 2.68 -14.18 -25.17
CA TRP A 49 4.08 -14.56 -25.36
C TRP A 49 5.04 -13.57 -24.69
N LYS A 50 4.88 -12.25 -24.90
CA LYS A 50 5.69 -11.21 -24.23
C LYS A 50 5.55 -11.26 -22.70
N LYS A 51 4.34 -11.49 -22.18
CA LYS A 51 4.11 -11.69 -20.73
C LYS A 51 4.80 -12.95 -20.20
N SER A 52 4.78 -14.05 -20.95
CA SER A 52 5.44 -15.31 -20.54
C SER A 52 6.96 -15.17 -20.48
N GLN A 53 7.56 -14.46 -21.45
CA GLN A 53 8.98 -14.11 -21.46
C GLN A 53 9.34 -13.19 -20.28
N LYS A 54 8.49 -12.20 -19.99
CA LYS A 54 8.66 -11.30 -18.84
C LYS A 54 8.59 -12.08 -17.51
N ARG A 55 7.64 -13.01 -17.36
CA ARG A 55 7.51 -13.89 -16.17
C ARG A 55 8.71 -14.83 -16.00
N ARG A 56 9.32 -15.32 -17.09
CA ARG A 56 10.52 -16.17 -17.01
C ARG A 56 11.77 -15.41 -16.53
N LYS A 57 11.86 -14.10 -16.82
CA LYS A 57 12.91 -13.21 -16.29
C LYS A 57 12.63 -12.66 -14.87
N GLU A 58 11.42 -12.87 -14.33
CA GLU A 58 10.93 -12.26 -13.08
C GLU A 58 10.92 -13.22 -11.86
N LYS A 59 11.93 -14.10 -11.71
CA LYS A 59 11.90 -15.11 -10.63
C LYS A 59 12.43 -14.65 -9.26
N THR A 60 13.10 -13.50 -9.14
CA THR A 60 13.56 -13.01 -7.83
C THR A 60 12.81 -11.75 -7.39
N ILE A 61 12.22 -11.80 -6.19
CA ILE A 61 11.51 -10.69 -5.54
C ILE A 61 12.43 -9.45 -5.41
N LEU A 62 13.73 -9.68 -5.20
CA LEU A 62 14.77 -8.65 -5.21
C LEU A 62 14.87 -7.91 -6.56
N ALA A 63 14.68 -8.60 -7.70
CA ALA A 63 14.70 -7.97 -9.01
C ALA A 63 13.47 -7.07 -9.24
N LYS A 64 12.33 -7.36 -8.62
CA LYS A 64 11.14 -6.48 -8.69
C LYS A 64 11.36 -5.18 -7.92
N ILE A 65 12.02 -5.26 -6.77
CA ILE A 65 12.37 -4.08 -5.95
C ILE A 65 13.45 -3.25 -6.65
N TRP A 66 14.52 -3.90 -7.13
CA TRP A 66 15.59 -3.23 -7.88
C TRP A 66 15.09 -2.57 -9.16
N ARG A 67 14.17 -3.20 -9.90
CA ARG A 67 13.63 -2.63 -11.15
C ARG A 67 12.60 -1.54 -10.90
N PHE A 68 11.89 -1.54 -9.77
CA PHE A 68 11.06 -0.41 -9.37
C PHE A 68 11.93 0.83 -9.07
N LEU A 69 13.05 0.62 -8.38
CA LEU A 69 14.01 1.70 -8.06
C LEU A 69 14.83 2.16 -9.27
N LEU A 70 15.18 1.26 -10.20
CA LEU A 70 16.01 1.55 -11.38
C LEU A 70 15.24 1.68 -12.71
N ALA A 71 13.91 1.59 -12.71
CA ALA A 71 13.10 1.72 -13.94
C ALA A 71 13.46 2.96 -14.77
N PRO A 72 13.67 4.16 -14.18
CA PRO A 72 14.07 5.34 -14.94
C PRO A 72 15.42 5.20 -15.65
N PHE A 73 16.35 4.41 -15.08
CA PHE A 73 17.66 4.16 -15.68
C PHE A 73 17.62 3.10 -16.78
N TYR A 74 16.73 2.10 -16.68
CA TYR A 74 16.55 1.08 -17.71
C TYR A 74 15.87 1.64 -18.96
N ASP A 75 14.83 2.47 -18.79
CA ASP A 75 14.15 3.13 -19.91
C ASP A 75 15.14 4.01 -20.71
N TYR A 76 16.06 4.70 -20.01
CA TYR A 76 17.13 5.49 -20.63
C TYR A 76 18.13 4.64 -21.44
N LEU A 77 18.45 3.42 -21.00
CA LEU A 77 19.36 2.54 -21.72
C LEU A 77 18.72 1.91 -22.96
N GLU A 78 17.44 1.55 -22.88
CA GLU A 78 16.68 0.97 -23.99
C GLU A 78 16.48 1.99 -25.12
N ASP A 79 16.19 3.26 -24.79
CA ASP A 79 16.14 4.36 -25.75
C ASP A 79 17.48 4.55 -26.49
N ARG A 80 18.60 4.35 -25.78
CA ARG A 80 19.95 4.49 -26.36
C ARG A 80 20.30 3.37 -27.35
N GLU A 81 19.79 2.16 -27.13
CA GLU A 81 19.97 1.03 -28.06
C GLU A 81 19.12 1.20 -29.32
N ILE A 82 17.85 1.61 -29.16
CA ILE A 82 16.97 1.96 -30.29
C ILE A 82 17.60 3.04 -31.16
N GLU A 83 18.24 4.04 -30.55
CA GLU A 83 18.93 5.11 -31.26
C GLU A 83 20.16 4.63 -32.05
N ARG A 84 20.90 3.63 -31.54
CA ARG A 84 22.01 3.00 -32.27
C ARG A 84 21.52 2.17 -33.45
N GLU A 85 20.44 1.40 -33.29
CA GLU A 85 19.84 0.63 -34.38
C GLU A 85 19.29 1.53 -35.48
N ARG A 86 18.64 2.63 -35.08
CA ARG A 86 18.17 3.66 -36.01
C ARG A 86 19.32 4.29 -36.80
N LYS A 87 20.46 4.56 -36.14
CA LYS A 87 21.68 5.06 -36.81
C LYS A 87 22.26 4.04 -37.81
N LYS A 88 22.19 2.73 -37.53
CA LYS A 88 22.63 1.67 -38.46
C LYS A 88 21.72 1.57 -39.69
N LEU A 89 20.41 1.73 -39.52
CA LEU A 89 19.44 1.74 -40.63
C LEU A 89 19.65 2.96 -41.53
N ILE A 90 19.83 4.15 -40.93
CA ILE A 90 20.11 5.40 -41.65
C ILE A 90 21.42 5.33 -42.45
N GLN A 91 22.40 4.55 -42.00
CA GLN A 91 23.67 4.36 -42.71
C GLN A 91 23.54 3.45 -43.95
N LYS A 92 22.54 2.55 -43.98
CA LYS A 92 22.28 1.65 -45.11
C LYS A 92 21.45 2.28 -46.23
N GLU A 93 20.53 3.18 -45.90
CA GLU A 93 19.56 3.73 -46.88
C GLU A 93 20.00 5.06 -47.52
N GLY A 94 21.19 5.57 -47.18
CA GLY A 94 21.64 6.89 -47.59
C GLY A 94 20.95 7.98 -46.78
N ARG A 95 21.72 8.94 -46.25
CA ARG A 95 21.15 10.00 -45.41
C ARG A 95 20.31 10.94 -46.27
N PRO A 96 18.98 11.05 -46.06
CA PRO A 96 18.23 12.18 -46.60
C PRO A 96 18.84 13.46 -46.05
N SER A 97 18.74 14.56 -46.80
CA SER A 97 19.20 15.86 -46.31
C SER A 97 18.55 16.19 -44.96
N PHE A 98 19.24 16.91 -44.08
CA PHE A 98 18.73 17.24 -42.73
C PHE A 98 17.32 17.85 -42.77
N PHE A 99 17.01 18.62 -43.81
CA PHE A 99 15.69 19.19 -44.02
C PHE A 99 14.65 18.18 -44.50
N GLU A 100 15.02 17.21 -45.34
CA GLU A 100 14.12 16.11 -45.74
C GLU A 100 13.81 15.17 -44.58
N SER A 101 14.77 14.87 -43.71
CA SER A 101 14.55 14.02 -42.53
C SER A 101 13.63 14.71 -41.51
N LEU A 102 13.82 16.01 -41.27
CA LEU A 102 12.91 16.82 -40.46
C LEU A 102 11.51 16.89 -41.08
N LYS A 103 11.41 17.04 -42.41
CA LYS A 103 10.12 17.09 -43.12
C LYS A 103 9.39 15.75 -43.04
N LEU A 104 10.08 14.62 -43.22
CA LEU A 104 9.53 13.27 -43.07
C LEU A 104 9.07 13.00 -41.63
N LEU A 105 9.92 13.30 -40.63
CA LEU A 105 9.56 13.15 -39.22
C LEU A 105 8.36 14.03 -38.83
N TYR A 106 8.29 15.25 -39.36
CA TYR A 106 7.16 16.14 -39.14
C TYR A 106 5.89 15.60 -39.79
N GLN A 107 5.96 15.11 -41.04
CA GLN A 107 4.82 14.53 -41.75
C GLN A 107 4.31 13.25 -41.08
N GLU A 108 5.22 12.38 -40.65
CA GLU A 108 4.91 11.13 -39.95
C GLU A 108 4.30 11.39 -38.57
N ASN A 109 4.88 12.30 -37.77
CA ASN A 109 4.28 12.72 -36.50
C ASN A 109 2.92 13.41 -36.69
N ARG A 110 2.74 14.18 -37.76
CA ARG A 110 1.45 14.82 -38.07
C ARG A 110 0.40 13.81 -38.51
N ALA A 111 0.78 12.80 -39.29
CA ALA A 111 -0.09 11.71 -39.72
C ALA A 111 -0.48 10.80 -38.55
N ALA A 112 0.50 10.40 -37.73
CA ALA A 112 0.29 9.61 -36.51
C ALA A 112 -0.58 10.37 -35.50
N ASN A 113 -0.35 11.68 -35.29
CA ASN A 113 -1.20 12.50 -34.43
C ASN A 113 -2.61 12.70 -34.99
N LYS A 114 -2.78 12.79 -36.32
CA LYS A 114 -4.11 12.84 -36.94
C LYS A 114 -4.86 11.53 -36.77
N GLN A 115 -4.23 10.38 -37.03
CA GLN A 115 -4.83 9.06 -36.81
C GLN A 115 -5.16 8.84 -35.33
N LYS A 116 -4.23 9.19 -34.42
CA LYS A 116 -4.46 9.10 -32.98
C LYS A 116 -5.63 9.97 -32.54
N LYS A 117 -5.73 11.22 -32.99
CA LYS A 117 -6.87 12.12 -32.68
C LYS A 117 -8.20 11.62 -33.26
N LEU A 118 -8.20 11.00 -34.43
CA LEU A 118 -9.39 10.40 -35.05
C LEU A 118 -9.84 9.17 -34.26
N LEU A 119 -8.91 8.28 -33.94
CA LEU A 119 -9.18 7.10 -33.12
C LEU A 119 -9.68 7.51 -31.74
N ASP A 120 -9.07 8.51 -31.10
CA ASP A 120 -9.49 9.02 -29.79
C ASP A 120 -10.88 9.67 -29.85
N ARG A 121 -11.22 10.37 -30.94
CA ARG A 121 -12.56 10.94 -31.14
C ARG A 121 -13.62 9.86 -31.34
N GLU A 122 -13.33 8.82 -32.11
CA GLU A 122 -14.24 7.68 -32.30
C GLU A 122 -14.37 6.84 -31.03
N LEU A 123 -13.26 6.60 -30.31
CA LEU A 123 -13.25 5.87 -29.05
C LEU A 123 -14.03 6.63 -27.98
N ARG A 124 -13.79 7.94 -27.81
CA ARG A 124 -14.53 8.79 -26.86
C ARG A 124 -16.02 8.84 -27.20
N LYS A 125 -16.39 9.02 -28.47
CA LYS A 125 -17.82 9.01 -28.88
C LYS A 125 -18.50 7.66 -28.65
N SER A 126 -17.77 6.54 -28.77
CA SER A 126 -18.31 5.19 -28.56
C SER A 126 -18.35 4.74 -27.08
N LEU A 127 -17.46 5.28 -26.24
CA LEU A 127 -17.38 4.95 -24.81
C LEU A 127 -18.16 5.90 -23.91
N SER A 128 -18.21 7.19 -24.24
CA SER A 128 -18.81 8.21 -23.38
C SER A 128 -20.35 8.19 -23.37
N PHE A 129 -21.01 7.50 -24.30
CA PHE A 129 -22.46 7.64 -24.51
C PHE A 129 -23.30 6.43 -24.05
N VAL A 130 -22.71 5.27 -23.74
CA VAL A 130 -23.50 4.04 -23.50
C VAL A 130 -23.08 3.24 -22.25
N LEU A 131 -21.92 3.51 -21.63
CA LEU A 131 -21.38 2.62 -20.59
C LEU A 131 -20.95 3.28 -19.27
N GLU A 132 -20.74 4.59 -19.21
CA GLU A 132 -20.12 5.20 -18.01
C GLU A 132 -21.09 5.83 -17.02
N GLU A 133 -22.27 6.33 -17.43
CA GLU A 133 -23.19 6.99 -16.49
C GLU A 133 -24.26 6.04 -15.93
N ASP A 134 -24.95 5.27 -16.77
CA ASP A 134 -26.00 4.37 -16.26
C ASP A 134 -25.46 3.13 -15.54
N LYS A 135 -24.31 2.58 -15.93
CA LYS A 135 -23.71 1.45 -15.18
C LYS A 135 -23.05 1.88 -13.88
N ARG A 136 -22.43 3.06 -13.73
CA ARG A 136 -21.75 3.40 -12.46
C ARG A 136 -22.71 3.78 -11.35
N VAL A 137 -23.83 4.44 -11.67
CA VAL A 137 -24.81 4.85 -10.65
C VAL A 137 -25.73 3.68 -10.26
N PHE A 138 -26.11 2.80 -11.20
CA PHE A 138 -26.79 1.54 -10.85
C PHE A 138 -25.84 0.53 -10.18
N SER A 139 -24.59 0.37 -10.67
CA SER A 139 -23.58 -0.49 -10.02
C SER A 139 -23.25 -0.02 -8.63
N PHE A 140 -23.20 1.29 -8.34
CA PHE A 140 -22.88 1.74 -6.98
C PHE A 140 -24.04 1.49 -6.00
N LYS A 141 -25.30 1.69 -6.41
CA LYS A 141 -26.45 1.31 -5.57
C LYS A 141 -26.56 -0.19 -5.39
N GLU A 142 -26.35 -0.97 -6.44
CA GLU A 142 -26.31 -2.44 -6.40
C GLU A 142 -25.12 -2.96 -5.58
N GLU A 143 -23.96 -2.32 -5.69
CA GLU A 143 -22.80 -2.59 -4.85
C GLU A 143 -23.13 -2.24 -3.41
N ILE A 144 -23.66 -1.05 -3.09
CA ILE A 144 -24.06 -0.71 -1.71
C ILE A 144 -25.09 -1.73 -1.18
N ALA A 145 -26.07 -2.13 -2.00
CA ALA A 145 -27.05 -3.14 -1.61
C ALA A 145 -26.39 -4.50 -1.36
N HIS A 146 -25.51 -4.94 -2.26
CA HIS A 146 -24.72 -6.17 -2.11
C HIS A 146 -23.79 -6.10 -0.90
N ILE A 147 -23.17 -4.95 -0.61
CA ILE A 147 -22.37 -4.69 0.57
C ILE A 147 -23.24 -4.81 1.81
N LYS A 148 -24.40 -4.15 1.82
CA LYS A 148 -25.36 -4.18 2.93
C LYS A 148 -25.88 -5.60 3.19
N ASP A 149 -26.16 -6.37 2.15
CA ASP A 149 -26.62 -7.75 2.28
C ASP A 149 -25.48 -8.69 2.68
N THR A 150 -24.28 -8.53 2.11
CA THR A 150 -23.06 -9.22 2.58
C THR A 150 -22.84 -8.94 4.06
N TRP A 151 -23.01 -7.69 4.50
CA TRP A 151 -22.89 -7.29 5.90
C TRP A 151 -23.91 -7.96 6.81
N LYS A 152 -25.17 -8.09 6.37
CA LYS A 152 -26.20 -8.82 7.12
C LYS A 152 -25.89 -10.32 7.24
N THR A 153 -25.30 -10.92 6.20
CA THR A 153 -25.00 -12.37 6.18
C THR A 153 -23.75 -12.76 6.96
N LEU A 154 -22.91 -11.80 7.33
CA LEU A 154 -21.71 -12.07 8.10
C LEU A 154 -22.08 -12.53 9.52
N PRO A 155 -21.36 -13.51 10.10
CA PRO A 155 -21.67 -14.13 11.38
C PRO A 155 -21.27 -13.22 12.56
N TRP A 156 -21.81 -12.00 12.60
CA TRP A 156 -21.49 -11.01 13.63
C TRP A 156 -22.20 -11.35 14.94
N ASN A 157 -21.41 -11.51 16.01
CA ASN A 157 -21.93 -11.33 17.36
C ASN A 157 -21.57 -9.93 17.84
N LYS A 158 -22.50 -8.97 17.71
CA LYS A 158 -22.24 -7.56 18.00
C LYS A 158 -21.62 -7.32 19.38
N SER A 159 -22.05 -8.05 20.42
CA SER A 159 -21.48 -7.86 21.76
C SER A 159 -20.01 -8.27 21.81
N ARG A 160 -19.69 -9.48 21.33
CA ARG A 160 -18.33 -10.02 21.31
C ARG A 160 -17.37 -9.16 20.48
N GLU A 161 -17.86 -8.61 19.38
CA GLU A 161 -17.06 -7.76 18.48
C GLU A 161 -16.75 -6.41 19.12
N ILE A 162 -17.71 -5.81 19.83
CA ILE A 162 -17.50 -4.59 20.62
C ILE A 162 -16.54 -4.88 21.79
N GLU A 163 -16.70 -5.99 22.50
CA GLU A 163 -15.79 -6.41 23.58
C GLU A 163 -14.36 -6.56 23.07
N ASN A 164 -14.16 -7.23 21.93
CA ASN A 164 -12.84 -7.39 21.32
C ASN A 164 -12.25 -6.04 20.88
N MET A 165 -13.06 -5.15 20.34
CA MET A 165 -12.63 -3.80 19.94
C MET A 165 -12.15 -3.00 21.16
N ILE A 166 -12.89 -3.04 22.27
CA ILE A 166 -12.53 -2.37 23.54
C ILE A 166 -11.24 -2.99 24.08
N LEU A 167 -11.16 -4.32 24.19
CA LEU A 167 -10.00 -5.03 24.68
C LEU A 167 -8.75 -4.68 23.88
N ASN A 168 -8.87 -4.65 22.55
CA ASN A 168 -7.78 -4.29 21.66
C ASN A 168 -7.36 -2.82 21.82
N THR A 169 -8.33 -1.91 22.00
CA THR A 169 -8.05 -0.49 22.30
C THR A 169 -7.25 -0.35 23.60
N LEU A 170 -7.61 -1.10 24.64
CA LEU A 170 -6.88 -1.13 25.91
C LEU A 170 -5.46 -1.69 25.73
N VAL A 171 -5.31 -2.78 24.97
CA VAL A 171 -4.00 -3.39 24.68
C VAL A 171 -3.09 -2.43 23.90
N ILE A 172 -3.62 -1.71 22.90
CA ILE A 172 -2.87 -0.71 22.12
C ILE A 172 -2.44 0.44 23.03
N THR A 173 -3.37 0.97 23.83
CA THR A 173 -3.11 2.07 24.76
C THR A 173 -2.04 1.67 25.77
N PHE A 174 -2.16 0.46 26.33
CA PHE A 174 -1.14 -0.11 27.22
C PHE A 174 0.20 -0.27 26.51
N ALA A 175 0.23 -0.86 25.32
CA ALA A 175 1.46 -1.09 24.56
C ALA A 175 2.17 0.21 24.20
N PHE A 176 1.41 1.26 23.83
CA PHE A 176 1.95 2.59 23.60
C PHE A 176 2.53 3.17 24.89
N SER A 177 1.73 3.29 25.94
CA SER A 177 2.17 3.88 27.22
C SER A 177 3.37 3.14 27.81
N PHE A 178 3.37 1.81 27.75
CA PHE A 178 4.48 0.97 28.21
C PHE A 178 5.78 1.26 27.44
N ASN A 179 5.75 1.23 26.11
CA ASN A 179 6.93 1.55 25.30
C ASN A 179 7.40 3.00 25.52
N TYR A 180 6.47 3.94 25.69
CA TYR A 180 6.83 5.32 25.98
C TYR A 180 7.54 5.46 27.33
N LEU A 181 7.06 4.78 28.37
CA LEU A 181 7.72 4.76 29.67
C LEU A 181 9.11 4.14 29.58
N LEU A 182 9.28 3.06 28.82
CA LEU A 182 10.60 2.46 28.58
C LEU A 182 11.54 3.43 27.85
N LEU A 183 11.04 4.18 26.86
CA LEU A 183 11.82 5.21 26.15
C LEU A 183 12.34 6.27 27.12
N GLN A 184 11.47 6.79 27.99
CA GLN A 184 11.84 7.81 28.97
C GLN A 184 12.74 7.24 30.07
N ALA A 185 12.46 6.05 30.58
CA ALA A 185 13.27 5.39 31.60
C ALA A 185 14.71 5.15 31.09
N ALA A 186 14.89 4.70 29.85
CA ALA A 186 16.21 4.55 29.26
C ALA A 186 16.98 5.88 29.21
N LYS A 187 16.33 6.97 28.77
CA LYS A 187 16.94 8.32 28.78
C LYS A 187 17.32 8.76 30.20
N PHE A 188 16.45 8.53 31.17
CA PHE A 188 16.70 8.86 32.58
C PHE A 188 17.91 8.14 33.14
N LEU A 189 17.95 6.81 32.95
CA LEU A 189 19.01 5.96 33.48
C LEU A 189 20.36 6.34 32.86
N THR A 190 20.39 6.60 31.55
CA THR A 190 21.61 7.08 30.89
C THR A 190 22.02 8.47 31.39
N ALA A 191 21.09 9.40 31.58
CA ALA A 191 21.41 10.71 32.15
C ALA A 191 21.95 10.61 33.60
N SER A 192 21.36 9.74 34.41
CA SER A 192 21.81 9.44 35.77
C SER A 192 23.25 8.90 35.80
N PHE A 193 23.61 8.04 34.83
CA PHE A 193 24.98 7.55 34.68
C PHE A 193 26.00 8.69 34.47
N TYR A 194 25.61 9.75 33.75
CA TYR A 194 26.41 10.97 33.56
C TYR A 194 26.21 12.02 34.66
N ARG A 195 25.49 11.70 35.74
CA ARG A 195 25.16 12.63 36.86
C ARG A 195 24.39 13.88 36.41
N ILE A 196 23.63 13.77 35.32
CA ILE A 196 22.75 14.83 34.81
C ILE A 196 21.39 14.70 35.50
N PRO A 197 20.96 15.66 36.33
CA PRO A 197 19.63 15.61 36.95
C PRO A 197 18.54 15.66 35.88
N GLY A 198 17.59 14.74 35.95
CA GLY A 198 16.37 14.74 35.12
C GLY A 198 15.14 14.95 35.98
N ARG A 199 14.19 15.76 35.51
CA ARG A 199 12.88 15.96 36.13
C ARG A 199 11.78 15.46 35.20
N TRP A 200 10.78 14.76 35.73
CA TRP A 200 9.58 14.41 34.98
C TRP A 200 8.63 15.61 34.95
N GLU A 201 8.34 16.12 33.76
CA GLU A 201 7.49 17.28 33.56
C GLU A 201 6.69 17.14 32.26
N ASN A 202 5.38 17.37 32.32
CA ASN A 202 4.46 17.27 31.18
C ASN A 202 4.53 15.94 30.41
N GLY A 203 4.77 14.83 31.13
CA GLY A 203 4.85 13.51 30.54
C GLY A 203 6.16 13.22 29.81
N ARG A 204 7.22 13.99 30.02
CA ARG A 204 8.55 13.72 29.47
C ARG A 204 9.63 14.06 30.49
N ILE A 205 10.84 13.60 30.23
CA ILE A 205 12.00 13.96 31.05
C ILE A 205 12.63 15.22 30.46
N ILE A 206 12.77 16.22 31.32
CA ILE A 206 13.44 17.48 31.02
C ILE A 206 14.71 17.54 31.88
N PHE A 207 15.80 18.02 31.29
CA PHE A 207 17.07 18.23 31.97
C PHE A 207 17.20 19.71 32.30
N PRO A 208 17.02 20.14 33.57
CA PRO A 208 17.08 21.54 33.98
C PRO A 208 18.54 21.99 34.14
N ILE A 209 19.34 21.79 33.10
CA ILE A 209 20.75 22.15 33.07
C ILE A 209 20.91 23.26 32.03
N PRO A 210 21.59 24.37 32.37
CA PRO A 210 21.86 25.42 31.40
C PRO A 210 22.72 24.89 30.25
N ASP A 211 22.46 25.36 29.03
CA ASP A 211 23.18 24.96 27.82
C ASP A 211 24.72 25.01 27.94
N PRO A 212 25.35 26.05 28.54
CA PRO A 212 26.81 26.10 28.71
C PRO A 212 27.37 25.22 29.84
N SER A 213 26.61 24.24 30.35
CA SER A 213 27.08 23.38 31.45
C SER A 213 28.18 22.42 31.01
N PRO A 214 29.24 22.23 31.82
CA PRO A 214 30.31 21.26 31.53
C PRO A 214 29.83 19.80 31.54
N LEU A 215 28.62 19.53 32.03
CA LEU A 215 28.02 18.19 32.00
C LEU A 215 27.51 17.82 30.59
N TRP A 216 27.25 18.80 29.73
CA TRP A 216 26.91 18.59 28.32
C TRP A 216 28.16 18.32 27.49
N THR A 217 28.70 17.13 27.68
CA THR A 217 29.76 16.60 26.84
C THR A 217 29.16 15.94 25.59
N TYR A 218 29.96 15.85 24.54
CA TYR A 218 29.59 15.16 23.30
C TYR A 218 29.05 13.74 23.56
N SER A 219 29.73 12.99 24.43
CA SER A 219 29.35 11.61 24.77
C SER A 219 28.05 11.55 25.58
N SER A 220 27.82 12.48 26.52
CA SER A 220 26.61 12.46 27.34
C SER A 220 25.36 12.78 26.52
N VAL A 221 25.40 13.80 25.66
CA VAL A 221 24.28 14.16 24.77
C VAL A 221 23.91 12.98 23.87
N ILE A 222 24.88 12.46 23.12
CA ILE A 222 24.64 11.36 22.18
C ILE A 222 24.08 10.15 22.92
N SER A 223 24.72 9.74 24.02
CA SER A 223 24.29 8.58 24.80
C SER A 223 22.86 8.74 25.32
N ILE A 224 22.51 9.89 25.89
CA ILE A 224 21.17 10.11 26.47
C ILE A 224 20.10 10.03 25.38
N TYR A 225 20.30 10.71 24.25
CA TYR A 225 19.27 10.78 23.21
C TYR A 225 19.19 9.51 22.34
N ILE A 226 20.28 8.75 22.21
CA ILE A 226 20.29 7.47 21.47
C ILE A 226 19.78 6.28 22.31
N ALA A 227 19.99 6.30 23.65
CA ALA A 227 19.68 5.17 24.52
C ALA A 227 18.22 4.74 24.45
N GLY A 228 17.28 5.70 24.47
CA GLY A 228 15.85 5.41 24.38
C GLY A 228 15.48 4.65 23.11
N PRO A 229 15.71 5.21 21.90
CA PRO A 229 15.41 4.53 20.65
C PRO A 229 16.10 3.17 20.53
N VAL A 230 17.40 3.06 20.85
CA VAL A 230 18.12 1.78 20.79
C VAL A 230 17.50 0.74 21.71
N PHE A 231 17.14 1.14 22.94
CA PHE A 231 16.47 0.25 23.88
C PHE A 231 15.12 -0.24 23.33
N LEU A 232 14.31 0.65 22.73
CA LEU A 232 13.06 0.27 22.09
C LEU A 232 13.25 -0.66 20.90
N PHE A 233 14.31 -0.50 20.11
CA PHE A 233 14.62 -1.43 19.04
C PHE A 233 14.85 -2.85 19.59
N ILE A 234 15.63 -2.97 20.67
CA ILE A 234 15.88 -4.25 21.36
C ILE A 234 14.57 -4.86 21.89
N VAL A 235 13.73 -4.05 22.56
CA VAL A 235 12.41 -4.45 23.06
C VAL A 235 11.50 -4.92 21.92
N GLY A 236 11.50 -4.21 20.79
CA GLY A 236 10.76 -4.58 19.59
C GLY A 236 11.19 -5.94 19.03
N VAL A 237 12.50 -6.18 18.91
CA VAL A 237 13.05 -7.47 18.47
C VAL A 237 12.66 -8.59 19.44
N PHE A 238 12.73 -8.34 20.76
CA PHE A 238 12.35 -9.30 21.79
C PHE A 238 10.86 -9.69 21.68
N PHE A 239 9.94 -8.73 21.63
CA PHE A 239 8.51 -9.03 21.53
C PHE A 239 8.13 -9.62 20.17
N PHE A 240 8.83 -9.24 19.09
CA PHE A 240 8.67 -9.88 17.79
C PHE A 240 9.03 -11.37 17.85
N TRP A 241 10.17 -11.71 18.48
CA TRP A 241 10.58 -13.10 18.69
C TRP A 241 9.56 -13.86 19.55
N ARG A 242 9.09 -13.27 20.65
CA ARG A 242 8.05 -13.85 21.52
C ARG A 242 6.74 -14.10 20.77
N TYR A 243 6.28 -13.14 19.97
CA TYR A 243 5.08 -13.30 19.14
C TYR A 243 5.19 -14.51 18.19
N ASN A 244 6.35 -14.69 17.55
CA ASN A 244 6.57 -15.81 16.64
C ASN A 244 6.54 -17.16 17.36
N LYS A 245 7.00 -17.23 18.62
CA LYS A 245 7.00 -18.44 19.45
C LYS A 245 5.64 -18.79 20.05
N THR A 246 4.67 -17.87 20.07
CA THR A 246 3.33 -18.16 20.61
C THR A 246 2.57 -19.13 19.69
N LYS A 247 2.16 -20.28 20.26
CA LYS A 247 1.42 -21.34 19.55
C LYS A 247 -0.02 -20.92 19.19
N LYS A 248 -0.74 -20.33 20.14
CA LYS A 248 -2.14 -19.86 19.95
C LYS A 248 -2.15 -18.43 19.44
N LYS A 249 -2.34 -18.24 18.13
CA LYS A 249 -2.35 -16.92 17.52
C LYS A 249 -3.55 -16.09 17.98
N ASP A 250 -4.71 -16.68 18.22
CA ASP A 250 -5.92 -15.97 18.65
C ASP A 250 -5.95 -15.58 20.15
N SER A 251 -4.82 -15.69 20.84
CA SER A 251 -4.75 -15.39 22.28
C SER A 251 -4.52 -13.90 22.54
N LEU A 252 -5.07 -13.38 23.64
CA LEU A 252 -4.78 -12.03 24.13
C LEU A 252 -3.26 -11.79 24.28
N GLN A 253 -2.52 -12.83 24.69
CA GLN A 253 -1.06 -12.77 24.78
C GLN A 253 -0.39 -12.51 23.43
N ALA A 254 -0.83 -13.18 22.37
CA ALA A 254 -0.31 -12.96 21.01
C ALA A 254 -0.66 -11.55 20.52
N LEU A 255 -1.88 -11.07 20.79
CA LEU A 255 -2.30 -9.71 20.48
C LEU A 255 -1.43 -8.67 21.21
N SER A 256 -1.18 -8.85 22.51
CA SER A 256 -0.33 -7.96 23.30
C SER A 256 1.12 -7.95 22.79
N TYR A 257 1.71 -9.11 22.49
CA TYR A 257 3.06 -9.15 21.92
C TYR A 257 3.12 -8.48 20.54
N LEU A 258 2.08 -8.66 19.72
CA LEU A 258 1.99 -8.00 18.41
C LEU A 258 2.04 -6.48 18.56
N TRP A 259 1.17 -5.91 19.40
CA TRP A 259 1.11 -4.47 19.61
C TRP A 259 2.33 -3.92 20.34
N LEU A 260 2.90 -4.65 21.30
CA LEU A 260 4.12 -4.24 21.98
C LEU A 260 5.30 -4.09 21.02
N TYR A 261 5.55 -5.05 20.13
CA TYR A 261 6.64 -4.90 19.17
C TYR A 261 6.35 -3.83 18.12
N LEU A 262 5.08 -3.71 17.67
CA LEU A 262 4.69 -2.69 16.70
C LEU A 262 4.93 -1.30 17.26
N MET A 263 4.44 -1.02 18.47
CA MET A 263 4.62 0.26 19.13
C MET A 263 6.10 0.55 19.42
N ALA A 264 6.89 -0.46 19.79
CA ALA A 264 8.34 -0.30 19.98
C ALA A 264 9.04 0.16 18.69
N PHE A 265 8.79 -0.50 17.55
CA PHE A 265 9.37 -0.08 16.28
C PHE A 265 8.84 1.26 15.81
N ILE A 266 7.53 1.53 15.94
CA ILE A 266 6.96 2.83 15.59
C ILE A 266 7.62 3.94 16.39
N MET A 267 7.83 3.75 17.69
CA MET A 267 8.52 4.75 18.50
C MET A 267 9.99 4.88 18.13
N PHE A 268 10.70 3.78 17.85
CA PHE A 268 12.07 3.84 17.36
C PHE A 268 12.18 4.66 16.06
N PHE A 269 11.48 4.24 15.00
CA PHE A 269 11.57 4.89 13.71
C PHE A 269 10.90 6.28 13.71
N GLY A 270 9.78 6.43 14.41
CA GLY A 270 9.02 7.67 14.50
C GLY A 270 9.74 8.75 15.32
N THR A 271 10.45 8.40 16.39
CA THR A 271 11.26 9.39 17.13
C THR A 271 12.49 9.84 16.36
N PHE A 272 13.06 8.97 15.52
CA PHE A 272 14.11 9.36 14.56
C PHE A 272 13.56 10.37 13.55
N LEU A 273 12.46 10.05 12.85
CA LEU A 273 11.83 10.93 11.86
C LEU A 273 11.41 12.27 12.46
N ALA A 274 10.81 12.23 13.65
CA ALA A 274 10.44 13.43 14.37
C ALA A 274 11.66 14.27 14.74
N GLY A 275 12.74 13.61 15.16
CA GLY A 275 13.96 14.29 15.57
C GLY A 275 14.67 14.95 14.40
N SER A 276 14.73 14.28 13.24
CA SER A 276 15.27 14.86 12.02
C SER A 276 14.51 16.10 11.57
N ILE A 277 13.18 16.06 11.58
CA ILE A 277 12.35 17.19 11.12
C ILE A 277 12.43 18.40 12.07
N THR A 278 12.65 18.17 13.37
CA THR A 278 12.52 19.24 14.38
C THR A 278 13.80 19.66 15.06
N ASP A 279 14.93 19.01 14.76
CA ASP A 279 16.19 19.18 15.49
C ASP A 279 16.03 18.96 17.01
N ARG A 280 15.09 18.09 17.42
CA ARG A 280 14.81 17.76 18.84
C ARG A 280 14.97 16.28 19.13
N GLY A 281 15.26 15.93 20.38
CA GLY A 281 15.34 14.53 20.79
C GLY A 281 16.46 13.81 20.03
N PHE A 282 16.12 12.88 19.13
CA PHE A 282 17.12 12.22 18.29
C PHE A 282 17.81 13.20 17.31
N GLY A 283 17.16 14.30 16.94
CA GLY A 283 17.78 15.35 16.12
C GLY A 283 19.04 15.93 16.76
N TYR A 284 19.11 16.01 18.10
CA TYR A 284 20.33 16.39 18.79
C TYR A 284 21.49 15.43 18.50
N VAL A 285 21.23 14.13 18.37
CA VAL A 285 22.27 13.15 18.02
C VAL A 285 22.84 13.45 16.64
N MET A 286 21.97 13.75 15.66
CA MET A 286 22.39 14.07 14.29
C MET A 286 23.21 15.37 14.24
N GLY A 287 22.74 16.41 14.94
CA GLY A 287 23.44 17.70 15.03
C GLY A 287 24.79 17.59 15.72
N TRP A 288 24.88 16.85 16.83
CA TRP A 288 26.14 16.64 17.55
C TRP A 288 27.11 15.74 16.78
N LEU A 289 26.62 14.77 16.01
CA LEU A 289 27.46 13.98 15.09
C LEU A 289 27.93 14.77 13.86
N PHE A 290 27.50 16.04 13.70
CA PHE A 290 27.75 16.87 12.52
C PHE A 290 27.33 16.16 11.22
N ILE A 291 26.24 15.38 11.27
CA ILE A 291 25.73 14.70 10.08
C ILE A 291 25.13 15.75 9.15
N PRO A 292 25.63 15.88 7.91
CA PRO A 292 25.10 16.87 6.99
C PRO A 292 23.71 16.47 6.48
N LYS A 293 22.85 17.48 6.23
CA LYS A 293 21.44 17.29 5.82
C LYS A 293 21.25 16.38 4.61
N TYR A 294 22.20 16.35 3.67
CA TYR A 294 22.12 15.48 2.49
C TYR A 294 22.30 13.99 2.81
N ILE A 295 22.90 13.64 3.97
CA ILE A 295 22.97 12.26 4.48
C ILE A 295 21.72 11.92 5.29
N GLU A 296 21.21 12.90 6.05
CA GLU A 296 20.00 12.76 6.87
C GLU A 296 18.75 12.39 6.06
N VAL A 297 18.51 13.07 4.94
CA VAL A 297 17.33 12.81 4.09
C VAL A 297 17.24 11.35 3.57
N PRO A 298 18.32 10.74 3.03
CA PRO A 298 18.33 9.31 2.72
C PRO A 298 18.02 8.41 3.93
N PHE A 299 18.49 8.76 5.12
CA PHE A 299 18.14 8.01 6.34
C PHE A 299 16.65 8.12 6.64
N ASP A 300 16.04 9.30 6.56
CA ASP A 300 14.59 9.43 6.79
C ASP A 300 13.76 8.59 5.81
N ILE A 301 14.13 8.63 4.53
CA ILE A 301 13.48 7.80 3.50
C ILE A 301 13.61 6.33 3.85
N PHE A 302 14.80 5.89 4.28
CA PHE A 302 15.02 4.52 4.73
C PHE A 302 14.15 4.14 5.94
N PHE A 303 14.03 5.03 6.93
CA PHE A 303 13.21 4.81 8.12
C PHE A 303 11.71 4.74 7.79
N ILE A 304 11.21 5.59 6.89
CA ILE A 304 9.84 5.52 6.35
C ILE A 304 9.60 4.19 5.64
N LEU A 305 10.54 3.76 4.79
CA LEU A 305 10.44 2.47 4.09
C LEU A 305 10.43 1.29 5.07
N MET A 306 11.23 1.34 6.14
CA MET A 306 11.23 0.32 7.19
C MET A 306 9.89 0.26 7.92
N LEU A 307 9.31 1.40 8.32
CA LEU A 307 7.96 1.46 8.88
C LEU A 307 6.93 0.86 7.91
N TRP A 308 7.02 1.19 6.62
CA TRP A 308 6.12 0.68 5.60
C TRP A 308 6.21 -0.85 5.46
N MET A 309 7.43 -1.39 5.48
CA MET A 309 7.66 -2.84 5.42
C MET A 309 7.17 -3.58 6.67
N ILE A 310 7.37 -3.00 7.86
CA ILE A 310 6.86 -3.56 9.12
C ILE A 310 5.33 -3.57 9.11
N GLY A 311 4.72 -2.46 8.67
CA GLY A 311 3.28 -2.35 8.46
C GLY A 311 2.74 -3.41 7.52
N PHE A 312 3.35 -3.53 6.34
CA PHE A 312 2.98 -4.53 5.34
C PHE A 312 3.09 -5.96 5.87
N SER A 313 4.20 -6.29 6.54
CA SER A 313 4.37 -7.61 7.17
C SER A 313 3.35 -7.89 8.28
N SER A 314 2.92 -6.86 9.00
CA SER A 314 2.00 -7.00 10.12
C SER A 314 0.55 -7.20 9.68
N GLY A 315 0.20 -6.75 8.47
CA GLY A 315 -1.13 -7.01 7.89
C GLY A 315 -1.48 -8.51 7.85
N LYS A 316 -0.51 -9.38 7.50
CA LYS A 316 -0.67 -10.84 7.54
C LYS A 316 -0.96 -11.36 8.96
N ARG A 317 -0.27 -10.79 9.95
CA ARG A 317 -0.35 -11.20 11.35
C ARG A 317 -1.66 -10.77 12.00
N PHE A 318 -2.18 -9.59 11.65
CA PHE A 318 -3.51 -9.16 12.08
C PHE A 318 -4.61 -10.05 11.53
N MET A 319 -4.50 -10.50 10.27
CA MET A 319 -5.48 -11.43 9.73
C MET A 319 -5.50 -12.74 10.53
N SER A 320 -4.34 -13.25 10.96
CA SER A 320 -4.26 -14.45 11.82
C SER A 320 -4.85 -14.31 13.22
N LEU A 321 -5.37 -13.12 13.57
CA LEU A 321 -6.11 -12.86 14.80
C LEU A 321 -7.63 -12.79 14.58
N ALA A 322 -8.09 -12.90 13.33
CA ALA A 322 -9.51 -12.84 13.01
C ALA A 322 -10.26 -14.06 13.57
N PRO A 323 -11.43 -13.88 14.21
CA PRO A 323 -12.12 -14.95 14.93
C PRO A 323 -12.71 -16.04 14.02
N SER A 324 -12.80 -15.82 12.70
CA SER A 324 -13.37 -16.78 11.76
C SER A 324 -12.65 -16.79 10.42
N TYR A 325 -12.52 -17.99 9.84
CA TYR A 325 -11.97 -18.19 8.49
C TYR A 325 -12.83 -17.53 7.40
N LYS A 326 -14.14 -17.34 7.64
CA LYS A 326 -15.08 -16.77 6.65
C LYS A 326 -14.69 -15.36 6.23
N PHE A 327 -13.92 -14.67 7.06
CA PHE A 327 -13.42 -13.34 6.74
C PHE A 327 -12.27 -13.32 5.73
N TYR A 328 -11.68 -14.47 5.41
CA TYR A 328 -10.60 -14.56 4.44
C TYR A 328 -11.07 -14.69 3.00
N SER A 329 -12.31 -15.15 2.76
CA SER A 329 -12.77 -15.50 1.42
C SER A 329 -13.07 -14.28 0.53
N ASN A 330 -13.52 -13.18 1.14
CA ASN A 330 -13.98 -11.98 0.43
C ASN A 330 -13.15 -10.76 0.81
N THR A 331 -12.89 -9.87 -0.15
CA THR A 331 -12.09 -8.63 0.08
C THR A 331 -12.75 -7.67 1.05
N LEU A 332 -14.08 -7.55 0.99
CA LEU A 332 -14.80 -6.56 1.77
C LEU A 332 -14.86 -6.87 3.28
N PRO A 333 -15.18 -8.11 3.72
CA PRO A 333 -15.10 -8.45 5.13
C PRO A 333 -13.68 -8.29 5.71
N GLN A 334 -12.62 -8.50 4.92
CA GLN A 334 -11.24 -8.24 5.35
C GLN A 334 -10.99 -6.75 5.62
N VAL A 335 -11.41 -5.87 4.70
CA VAL A 335 -11.28 -4.41 4.87
C VAL A 335 -12.02 -3.98 6.12
N PHE A 336 -13.23 -4.51 6.33
CA PHE A 336 -14.02 -4.19 7.50
C PHE A 336 -13.38 -4.67 8.81
N ILE A 337 -12.85 -5.90 8.88
CA ILE A 337 -12.12 -6.36 10.06
C ILE A 337 -10.91 -5.50 10.33
N LYS A 338 -10.12 -5.15 9.31
CA LYS A 338 -8.98 -4.25 9.52
C LYS A 338 -9.46 -2.91 10.08
N LEU A 339 -10.55 -2.37 9.56
CA LEU A 339 -11.12 -1.12 10.07
C LEU A 339 -11.54 -1.26 11.54
N LEU A 340 -12.29 -2.30 11.89
CA LEU A 340 -12.83 -2.52 13.24
C LEU A 340 -11.78 -2.95 14.28
N TYR A 341 -10.80 -3.76 13.89
CA TYR A 341 -9.77 -4.35 14.77
C TYR A 341 -8.41 -3.69 14.69
N ILE A 342 -8.20 -2.74 13.77
CA ILE A 342 -6.89 -2.06 13.66
C ILE A 342 -7.13 -0.55 13.72
N TYR A 343 -7.88 0.01 12.79
CA TYR A 343 -7.98 1.47 12.65
C TYR A 343 -8.82 2.12 13.75
N ILE A 344 -10.03 1.63 14.02
CA ILE A 344 -10.88 2.20 15.08
C ILE A 344 -10.18 2.11 16.44
N PRO A 345 -9.62 0.97 16.88
CA PRO A 345 -8.92 0.86 18.15
C PRO A 345 -7.70 1.78 18.25
N VAL A 346 -6.97 1.98 17.16
CA VAL A 346 -5.84 2.92 17.11
C VAL A 346 -6.32 4.36 17.27
N LEU A 347 -7.37 4.77 16.54
CA LEU A 347 -7.93 6.13 16.66
C LEU A 347 -8.50 6.39 18.05
N LEU A 348 -9.21 5.41 18.63
CA LEU A 348 -9.71 5.49 20.01
C LEU A 348 -8.55 5.56 21.01
N SER A 349 -7.51 4.75 20.84
CA SER A 349 -6.33 4.77 21.70
C SER A 349 -5.61 6.13 21.66
N ILE A 350 -5.38 6.68 20.47
CA ILE A 350 -4.80 8.03 20.31
C ILE A 350 -5.70 9.07 20.97
N SER A 351 -7.02 8.98 20.79
CA SER A 351 -7.98 9.90 21.40
C SER A 351 -7.94 9.82 22.93
N ILE A 352 -7.87 8.62 23.51
CA ILE A 352 -7.73 8.40 24.96
C ILE A 352 -6.44 9.04 25.47
N LEU A 353 -5.31 8.80 24.79
CA LEU A 353 -4.01 9.38 25.17
C LEU A 353 -4.04 10.92 25.13
N LEU A 354 -4.66 11.51 24.11
CA LEU A 354 -4.81 12.96 23.99
C LEU A 354 -5.73 13.53 25.08
N LEU A 355 -6.84 12.86 25.40
CA LEU A 355 -7.80 13.28 26.44
C LEU A 355 -7.20 13.23 27.85
N ILE A 356 -6.37 12.23 28.13
CA ILE A 356 -5.60 12.14 29.41
C ILE A 356 -4.55 13.26 29.50
N GLY A 357 -4.30 14.00 28.40
CA GLY A 357 -3.26 15.01 28.33
C GLY A 357 -1.87 14.40 28.23
N PHE A 358 -1.77 13.14 27.79
CA PHE A 358 -0.50 12.45 27.64
C PHE A 358 0.32 13.11 26.53
N ASN A 359 1.22 14.00 26.96
CA ASN A 359 2.15 14.74 26.15
C ASN A 359 1.52 15.49 24.94
N ASN A 360 0.38 16.13 25.16
CA ASN A 360 -0.40 16.80 24.10
C ASN A 360 0.36 17.96 23.40
N ARG A 361 1.45 18.47 24.00
CA ARG A 361 2.22 19.62 23.49
C ARG A 361 3.54 19.27 22.80
N ASP A 362 3.95 18.00 22.79
CA ASP A 362 5.22 17.62 22.16
C ASP A 362 5.00 17.20 20.71
N PHE A 363 5.48 18.04 19.80
CA PHE A 363 5.47 17.77 18.37
C PHE A 363 6.11 16.41 18.02
N THR A 364 7.11 15.97 18.79
CA THR A 364 7.76 14.67 18.58
C THR A 364 6.75 13.54 18.68
N ILE A 365 5.84 13.61 19.64
CA ILE A 365 4.80 12.60 19.85
C ILE A 365 3.73 12.68 18.78
N GLN A 366 3.38 13.88 18.31
CA GLN A 366 2.43 14.04 17.22
C GLN A 366 2.95 13.37 15.94
N VAL A 367 4.24 13.51 15.62
CA VAL A 367 4.88 12.80 14.50
C VAL A 367 4.89 11.28 14.74
N VAL A 368 5.09 10.82 15.98
CA VAL A 368 4.95 9.39 16.32
C VAL A 368 3.51 8.89 16.10
N TYR A 369 2.48 9.65 16.48
CA TYR A 369 1.08 9.30 16.20
C TYR A 369 0.79 9.23 14.69
N LEU A 370 1.30 10.17 13.90
CA LEU A 370 1.22 10.11 12.45
C LEU A 370 1.97 8.90 11.88
N SER A 371 3.11 8.54 12.47
CA SER A 371 3.88 7.35 12.10
C SER A 371 3.10 6.06 12.35
N ILE A 372 2.24 5.99 13.39
CA ILE A 372 1.32 4.86 13.59
C ILE A 372 0.40 4.71 12.38
N ILE A 373 -0.26 5.78 11.95
CA ILE A 373 -1.21 5.76 10.82
C ILE A 373 -0.47 5.43 9.51
N GLY A 374 0.68 6.06 9.28
CA GLY A 374 1.53 5.81 8.11
C GLY A 374 1.99 4.37 8.03
N MET A 375 2.45 3.80 9.14
CA MET A 375 2.86 2.40 9.23
C MET A 375 1.67 1.45 9.03
N LEU A 376 0.46 1.79 9.47
CA LEU A 376 -0.70 0.91 9.30
C LEU A 376 -1.29 0.93 7.90
N THR A 377 -1.19 2.04 7.16
CA THR A 377 -1.73 2.19 5.79
C THR A 377 -1.50 0.98 4.85
N PRO A 378 -0.32 0.32 4.80
CA PRO A 378 -0.06 -0.84 3.93
C PRO A 378 -0.87 -2.07 4.29
N THR A 379 -1.30 -2.18 5.55
CA THR A 379 -2.11 -3.30 6.02
C THR A 379 -3.44 -3.37 5.27
N LEU A 380 -3.99 -2.23 4.81
CA LEU A 380 -5.22 -2.20 4.01
C LEU A 380 -5.03 -2.89 2.66
N ARG A 381 -3.88 -2.67 2.01
CA ARG A 381 -3.60 -3.21 0.67
C ARG A 381 -3.33 -4.71 0.68
N PHE A 382 -3.02 -5.29 1.84
CA PHE A 382 -2.75 -6.73 1.92
C PHE A 382 -4.03 -7.55 1.72
N ILE A 383 -4.21 -8.12 0.52
CA ILE A 383 -5.24 -9.13 0.26
C ILE A 383 -4.50 -10.48 0.31
N PRO A 384 -4.78 -11.36 1.27
CA PRO A 384 -4.18 -12.69 1.28
C PRO A 384 -4.55 -13.39 -0.02
N GLU A 385 -3.53 -13.85 -0.75
CA GLU A 385 -3.73 -14.85 -1.80
C GLU A 385 -4.43 -16.06 -1.16
N LYS A 386 -5.44 -16.61 -1.84
CA LYS A 386 -6.29 -17.71 -1.33
C LYS A 386 -5.45 -18.69 -0.51
N MET A 387 -5.72 -18.78 0.79
CA MET A 387 -5.00 -19.73 1.63
C MET A 387 -5.26 -21.15 1.09
N PRO A 388 -4.24 -22.00 0.99
CA PRO A 388 -4.44 -23.39 0.58
C PRO A 388 -5.49 -24.03 1.50
N ASN A 389 -6.49 -24.68 0.89
CA ASN A 389 -7.69 -25.25 1.54
C ASN A 389 -7.40 -25.79 2.94
N TYR A 390 -7.82 -25.04 3.96
CA TYR A 390 -7.73 -25.46 5.37
C TYR A 390 -8.92 -26.34 5.79
N ASP A 391 -9.90 -26.54 4.90
CA ASP A 391 -11.12 -27.34 5.13
C ASP A 391 -10.87 -28.86 5.18
N GLN A 392 -9.63 -29.33 5.36
CA GLN A 392 -9.28 -30.76 5.40
C GLN A 392 -8.68 -31.25 6.72
N LYS A 393 -8.84 -30.53 7.84
CA LYS A 393 -8.39 -31.03 9.15
C LYS A 393 -9.40 -30.84 10.26
#